data_AF-A0A5C1YHE8-F1
#
_entry.id   AF-A0A5C1YHE8-F1
#
_cell.length_a   1.000
_cell.length_b   1.000
_cell.length_c   1.000
_cell.angle_alpha   90.00
_cell.angle_beta   90.00
_cell.angle_gamma   90.00
#
_symmetry.space_group_name_H-M   'P 1'
#
loop_
_entity.id
_entity.type
_entity.pdbx_description
1 polymer ?
#
loop_
_entity_poly.entity_id
_entity_poly.type
_entity_poly.pdbx_seq_one_letter_code
_entity_poly.pdbx_strand_id
1 'polypeptide(L)'
;MRSSTAAGRGRSCRPERCLGWMLRADASGIRCPRAVDLAAPVAQGEEMGERPERTRRIGLGAVAALAAGLLATGATAGAPPAAADVEPVNPVRVDLDGHPANSGFLAFIEGDAFLGADEAEGTIAVGGDLGFGTGYNIGASGNPSPTFVAPGDPDGAYVYAYVAGGMDFSQAGGNILRVLNGGYAKIGDTSTYSAYQVPPGWQVTPAGTPADSLPRMEGVVPQSAESIATPVPPGLIDIPAAFELYRTLSTDLAACPATIQLLDDQGVSLPSPIPAGARGHVQLVEGQTNVLTISGDDWDALSEMVFDDVPTATTPLLVNVTGTEVSVTTPNMPGSGSAAAPYILWNFADATAITVTGGDSLEGTIYAPRADLHWEVTQNIEGNIIAAAFTHGGEPATGTPREIHDFPFAAELSCTTFAEQAELTLVKEVVGGTASQGDWQLTAEGDTITITGATGDDTVTDAIVDPGTYLLSESGPAGYAPSGWVCVGATAFTSTSVTLEAGDDAVCTIVNTLTPTPPPTPTPTPPPTPPVPPEPPAPIEPGGLPATGVAPGASLALIAVLLVAGAALATMGERRRAARAGRPGTAVGGRR
;
A
#
# COMPACT_ATOMS: atom_id res chain seq x y z
N MET A 1 -24.91 -42.98 56.05
CA MET A 1 -23.92 -43.52 57.02
C MET A 1 -22.82 -42.46 57.16
N ARG A 2 -22.93 -41.55 58.16
CA ARG A 2 -22.01 -41.35 59.31
C ARG A 2 -20.52 -41.48 58.93
N SER A 3 -19.60 -40.53 59.17
CA SER A 3 -19.48 -39.44 60.16
C SER A 3 -18.29 -38.52 59.76
N SER A 4 -18.48 -37.20 59.58
CA SER A 4 -18.28 -36.07 60.54
C SER A 4 -16.80 -35.62 60.74
N THR A 5 -16.42 -34.41 60.28
CA THR A 5 -16.22 -33.14 61.06
C THR A 5 -14.76 -32.90 61.52
N ALA A 6 -14.16 -31.71 61.59
CA ALA A 6 -14.59 -30.31 61.39
C ALA A 6 -13.37 -29.35 61.44
N ALA A 7 -13.61 -28.13 60.92
CA ALA A 7 -13.05 -26.81 61.27
C ALA A 7 -11.60 -26.46 60.83
N GLY A 8 -11.28 -25.29 60.28
CA GLY A 8 -12.07 -24.08 60.02
C GLY A 8 -11.28 -22.79 60.31
N ARG A 9 -11.15 -21.93 59.27
CA ARG A 9 -11.00 -20.45 59.27
C ARG A 9 -9.68 -19.79 59.73
N GLY A 10 -9.24 -18.79 58.96
CA GLY A 10 -8.70 -17.55 59.56
C GLY A 10 -7.65 -16.74 58.77
N ARG A 11 -8.13 -15.90 57.85
CA ARG A 11 -7.59 -14.65 57.25
C ARG A 11 -6.27 -14.01 57.76
N SER A 12 -5.51 -13.51 56.77
CA SER A 12 -4.81 -12.21 56.65
C SER A 12 -3.84 -11.72 57.74
N CYS A 13 -2.59 -11.44 57.35
CA CYS A 13 -1.96 -10.10 57.37
C CYS A 13 -0.51 -10.20 56.85
N ARG A 14 -0.14 -9.34 55.89
CA ARG A 14 1.27 -8.94 55.68
C ARG A 14 1.70 -8.08 56.89
N PRO A 15 3.01 -8.02 57.20
CA PRO A 15 3.67 -6.74 56.96
C PRO A 15 5.13 -6.86 56.47
N GLU A 16 5.56 -5.77 55.85
CA GLU A 16 6.89 -5.45 55.39
C GLU A 16 7.86 -5.02 56.51
N ARG A 17 9.16 -5.15 56.19
CA ARG A 17 10.34 -4.31 56.56
C ARG A 17 10.68 -4.13 58.05
N CYS A 18 11.92 -4.52 58.40
CA CYS A 18 12.83 -3.72 59.22
C CYS A 18 14.29 -4.06 58.92
N LEU A 19 15.07 -3.02 58.60
CA LEU A 19 16.54 -2.96 58.60
C LEU A 19 17.11 -3.18 60.01
N GLY A 20 18.31 -3.75 60.10
CA GLY A 20 19.38 -3.06 60.83
C GLY A 20 20.22 -3.81 61.89
N TRP A 21 21.54 -3.77 61.65
CA TRP A 21 22.66 -3.63 62.61
C TRP A 21 23.41 -4.87 63.16
N MET A 22 24.60 -5.08 62.57
CA MET A 22 25.94 -5.30 63.16
C MET A 22 26.11 -6.02 64.52
N LEU A 23 26.96 -7.05 64.53
CA LEU A 23 28.21 -7.12 65.34
C LEU A 23 29.10 -8.33 64.94
N ARG A 24 30.37 -8.02 64.63
CA ARG A 24 31.68 -8.71 64.81
C ARG A 24 31.66 -10.17 65.33
N ALA A 25 32.63 -11.07 65.09
CA ALA A 25 33.84 -11.23 64.28
C ALA A 25 34.51 -12.48 64.90
N ASP A 26 34.99 -13.48 64.14
CA ASP A 26 36.40 -13.94 64.23
C ASP A 26 36.75 -14.97 63.13
N ALA A 27 38.05 -15.00 62.84
CA ALA A 27 38.71 -15.46 61.63
C ALA A 27 38.93 -16.97 61.51
N SER A 28 39.11 -17.46 60.27
CA SER A 28 40.38 -18.07 59.80
C SER A 28 40.26 -18.69 58.39
N GLY A 29 41.29 -18.50 57.55
CA GLY A 29 41.67 -19.48 56.51
C GLY A 29 41.61 -19.05 55.04
N ILE A 30 42.50 -18.17 54.61
CA ILE A 30 42.85 -17.96 53.19
C ILE A 30 43.67 -19.15 52.68
N ARG A 31 43.30 -19.74 51.53
CA ARG A 31 44.22 -20.43 50.59
C ARG A 31 43.76 -20.27 49.14
N CYS A 32 44.63 -19.68 48.31
CA CYS A 32 44.56 -19.68 46.84
C CYS A 32 44.79 -21.08 46.26
N PRO A 33 44.22 -21.42 45.09
CA PRO A 33 44.74 -22.48 44.24
C PRO A 33 45.81 -21.97 43.26
N ARG A 34 46.76 -22.88 43.00
CA ARG A 34 48.00 -22.74 42.25
C ARG A 34 47.80 -22.72 40.74
N ALA A 35 48.70 -22.01 40.07
CA ALA A 35 49.06 -22.18 38.67
C ALA A 35 49.54 -23.61 38.38
N VAL A 36 49.16 -24.13 37.21
CA VAL A 36 49.72 -25.35 36.62
C VAL A 36 50.33 -24.96 35.28
N ASP A 37 51.66 -25.01 35.22
CA ASP A 37 52.44 -25.06 33.99
C ASP A 37 52.16 -26.38 33.25
N LEU A 38 51.87 -26.33 31.95
CA LEU A 38 52.17 -27.42 31.04
C LEU A 38 52.68 -26.87 29.70
N ALA A 39 53.78 -27.48 29.29
CA ALA A 39 54.72 -27.03 28.29
C ALA A 39 54.27 -27.31 26.85
N ALA A 40 54.71 -26.46 25.93
CA ALA A 40 54.74 -26.73 24.50
C ALA A 40 55.86 -27.73 24.15
N PRO A 41 55.68 -28.57 23.12
CA PRO A 41 56.80 -29.19 22.43
C PRO A 41 57.10 -28.50 21.09
N VAL A 42 58.37 -28.21 20.89
CA VAL A 42 59.01 -27.99 19.59
C VAL A 42 59.65 -29.32 19.19
N ALA A 43 59.54 -29.74 17.91
CA ALA A 43 60.70 -30.07 17.04
C ALA A 43 60.33 -30.87 15.75
N GLN A 44 60.86 -30.35 14.63
CA GLN A 44 61.33 -30.98 13.35
C GLN A 44 60.25 -31.58 12.42
N GLY A 45 60.31 -31.50 11.08
CA GLY A 45 61.34 -31.14 10.10
C GLY A 45 61.21 -32.10 8.88
N GLU A 46 61.47 -31.59 7.66
CA GLU A 46 61.52 -32.28 6.34
C GLU A 46 60.15 -32.50 5.63
N GLU A 47 59.93 -32.27 4.34
CA GLU A 47 60.78 -32.06 3.14
C GLU A 47 59.98 -31.34 2.02
N MET A 48 60.68 -30.63 1.12
CA MET A 48 60.16 -29.93 -0.07
C MET A 48 60.35 -30.73 -1.37
N GLY A 49 59.45 -30.51 -2.34
CA GLY A 49 59.66 -30.64 -3.81
C GLY A 49 58.38 -30.18 -4.52
N GLU A 50 58.33 -29.38 -5.59
CA GLU A 50 59.31 -28.94 -6.58
C GLU A 50 58.80 -27.64 -7.28
N ARG A 51 59.72 -26.79 -7.73
CA ARG A 51 59.59 -25.52 -8.49
C ARG A 51 59.26 -25.78 -9.99
N PRO A 52 58.97 -24.79 -10.90
CA PRO A 52 59.66 -23.49 -10.99
C PRO A 52 58.92 -22.23 -11.53
N GLU A 53 59.44 -21.09 -11.09
CA GLU A 53 59.28 -19.75 -11.67
C GLU A 53 59.99 -19.60 -13.03
N ARG A 54 59.43 -18.78 -13.93
CA ARG A 54 60.14 -18.19 -15.08
C ARG A 54 60.29 -16.68 -14.92
N THR A 55 61.54 -16.26 -15.12
CA THR A 55 62.09 -14.91 -15.12
C THR A 55 61.77 -14.14 -16.41
N ARG A 56 61.57 -12.81 -16.35
CA ARG A 56 61.98 -11.80 -17.36
C ARG A 56 61.81 -10.38 -16.79
N ARG A 57 62.91 -9.71 -16.42
CA ARG A 57 63.73 -8.74 -17.20
C ARG A 57 63.05 -7.39 -17.47
N ILE A 58 63.67 -6.37 -16.86
CA ILE A 58 63.50 -4.93 -16.99
C ILE A 58 63.86 -4.46 -18.42
N GLY A 59 63.07 -3.54 -18.97
CA GLY A 59 63.36 -2.76 -20.18
C GLY A 59 62.76 -1.36 -20.06
N LEU A 60 63.62 -0.35 -20.22
CA LEU A 60 63.38 1.10 -20.11
C LEU A 60 62.71 1.69 -21.39
N GLY A 61 61.90 2.73 -21.23
CA GLY A 61 61.44 3.65 -22.30
C GLY A 61 59.91 3.65 -22.45
N ALA A 62 59.17 4.75 -22.51
CA ALA A 62 59.48 6.16 -22.70
C ALA A 62 58.42 7.02 -21.97
N VAL A 63 58.83 8.21 -21.51
CA VAL A 63 57.93 9.23 -20.94
C VAL A 63 57.18 9.90 -22.10
N ALA A 64 55.87 9.68 -22.17
CA ALA A 64 54.96 10.50 -22.96
C ALA A 64 54.13 11.34 -21.99
N ALA A 65 54.36 12.66 -22.00
CA ALA A 65 53.55 13.62 -21.27
C ALA A 65 52.18 13.74 -21.96
N LEU A 66 51.14 13.18 -21.35
CA LEU A 66 49.75 13.46 -21.68
C LEU A 66 49.23 14.50 -20.68
N ALA A 67 49.08 15.73 -21.16
CA ALA A 67 48.31 16.76 -20.48
C ALA A 67 46.85 16.34 -20.45
N ALA A 68 46.37 15.87 -19.30
CA ALA A 68 44.94 15.68 -19.07
C ALA A 68 44.33 17.06 -18.78
N GLY A 69 43.61 17.60 -19.76
CA GLY A 69 42.70 18.71 -19.54
C GLY A 69 41.59 18.25 -18.60
N LEU A 70 41.53 18.86 -17.42
CA LEU A 70 40.47 18.66 -16.44
C LEU A 70 39.18 19.29 -17.00
N LEU A 71 38.38 18.52 -17.73
CA LEU A 71 37.00 18.87 -18.03
C LEU A 71 36.21 18.68 -16.73
N ALA A 72 35.93 19.79 -16.04
CA ALA A 72 34.93 19.81 -14.99
C ALA A 72 33.57 19.54 -15.64
N THR A 73 33.15 18.28 -15.67
CA THR A 73 31.76 17.93 -15.87
C THR A 73 31.02 18.41 -14.64
N GLY A 74 30.37 19.56 -14.74
CA GLY A 74 29.37 19.97 -13.78
C GLY A 74 28.30 18.90 -13.75
N ALA A 75 28.27 18.09 -12.70
CA ALA A 75 27.11 17.30 -12.37
C ALA A 75 25.99 18.30 -12.11
N THR A 76 25.09 18.45 -13.08
CA THR A 76 23.78 19.05 -12.79
C THR A 76 23.16 18.12 -11.77
N ALA A 77 23.08 18.55 -10.50
CA ALA A 77 22.21 17.92 -9.54
C ALA A 77 20.83 17.88 -10.21
N GLY A 78 20.38 16.67 -10.59
CA GLY A 78 19.00 16.50 -11.02
C GLY A 78 18.12 17.06 -9.93
N ALA A 79 17.01 17.71 -10.31
CA ALA A 79 15.95 17.96 -9.34
C ALA A 79 15.66 16.62 -8.62
N PRO A 80 15.47 16.63 -7.29
CA PRO A 80 15.03 15.43 -6.60
C PRO A 80 13.80 14.87 -7.34
N PRO A 81 13.68 13.53 -7.47
CA PRO A 81 12.49 12.94 -8.05
C PRO A 81 11.26 13.55 -7.36
N ALA A 82 10.23 13.88 -8.15
CA ALA A 82 8.96 14.29 -7.59
C ALA A 82 8.53 13.23 -6.57
N ALA A 83 8.05 13.67 -5.40
CA ALA A 83 7.47 12.77 -4.41
C ALA A 83 6.45 11.87 -5.11
N ALA A 84 6.49 10.58 -4.84
CA ALA A 84 5.47 9.69 -5.36
C ALA A 84 4.12 10.10 -4.79
N ASP A 85 3.11 10.11 -5.65
CA ASP A 85 1.74 10.40 -5.26
C ASP A 85 1.08 9.09 -4.80
N VAL A 86 1.19 8.81 -3.50
CA VAL A 86 0.62 7.59 -2.90
C VAL A 86 -0.77 7.91 -2.36
N GLU A 87 -1.79 7.53 -3.12
CA GLU A 87 -3.19 7.54 -2.68
C GLU A 87 -3.38 6.65 -1.44
N PRO A 88 -4.42 6.89 -0.61
CA PRO A 88 -4.71 6.06 0.56
C PRO A 88 -4.73 4.56 0.23
N VAL A 89 -3.83 3.81 0.86
CA VAL A 89 -3.65 2.38 0.61
C VAL A 89 -3.23 1.63 1.86
N ASN A 90 -3.80 0.45 2.11
CA ASN A 90 -3.21 -0.53 3.04
C ASN A 90 -2.11 -1.31 2.31
N PRO A 91 -0.80 -1.10 2.63
CA PRO A 91 0.28 -1.64 1.80
C PRO A 91 0.38 -3.16 1.82
N VAL A 92 -0.12 -3.80 2.88
CA VAL A 92 -0.09 -5.26 3.03
C VAL A 92 -1.24 -5.92 2.27
N ARG A 93 -2.39 -5.24 2.16
CA ARG A 93 -3.64 -5.79 1.64
C ARG A 93 -4.13 -5.16 0.35
N VAL A 94 -3.21 -4.62 -0.48
CA VAL A 94 -3.50 -4.13 -1.83
C VAL A 94 -4.34 -5.16 -2.59
N ASP A 95 -5.38 -4.72 -3.31
CA ASP A 95 -6.20 -5.63 -4.11
C ASP A 95 -5.35 -6.24 -5.24
N LEU A 96 -5.37 -7.56 -5.32
CA LEU A 96 -4.71 -8.36 -6.35
C LEU A 96 -5.77 -9.30 -6.91
N ASP A 97 -6.32 -8.93 -8.07
CA ASP A 97 -7.34 -9.71 -8.78
C ASP A 97 -8.54 -10.15 -7.91
N GLY A 98 -8.98 -9.28 -7.00
CA GLY A 98 -10.15 -9.51 -6.13
C GLY A 98 -9.87 -10.24 -4.82
N HIS A 99 -8.60 -10.38 -4.41
CA HIS A 99 -8.20 -10.79 -3.07
C HIS A 99 -7.08 -9.88 -2.54
N PRO A 100 -6.89 -9.78 -1.21
CA PRO A 100 -5.75 -9.01 -0.69
C PRO A 100 -4.42 -9.66 -1.12
N ALA A 101 -3.41 -8.85 -1.43
CA ALA A 101 -2.11 -9.32 -1.91
C ALA A 101 -1.46 -10.35 -0.98
N ASN A 102 -1.55 -10.18 0.35
CA ASN A 102 -1.03 -11.14 1.32
C ASN A 102 -1.98 -12.32 1.59
N SER A 103 -3.14 -12.38 0.94
CA SER A 103 -4.21 -13.36 1.17
C SER A 103 -4.66 -13.51 2.64
N GLY A 104 -4.42 -12.48 3.46
CA GLY A 104 -4.72 -12.46 4.89
C GLY A 104 -3.64 -13.10 5.79
N PHE A 105 -2.48 -13.49 5.25
CA PHE A 105 -1.40 -14.08 6.04
C PHE A 105 -0.62 -13.04 6.87
N LEU A 106 -0.28 -13.39 8.12
CA LEU A 106 0.49 -12.53 9.00
C LEU A 106 1.94 -12.39 8.48
N ALA A 107 2.62 -13.51 8.28
CA ALA A 107 3.90 -13.58 7.60
C ALA A 107 3.69 -14.08 6.16
N PHE A 108 4.15 -13.31 5.18
CA PHE A 108 3.97 -13.59 3.76
C PHE A 108 5.32 -13.40 3.04
N ILE A 109 5.95 -14.52 2.70
CA ILE A 109 7.35 -14.60 2.27
C ILE A 109 7.42 -15.04 0.81
N GLU A 110 8.22 -14.35 -0.01
CA GLU A 110 8.32 -14.64 -1.45
C GLU A 110 9.06 -15.94 -1.75
N GLY A 111 10.22 -16.10 -1.14
CA GLY A 111 11.12 -17.23 -1.30
C GLY A 111 11.07 -18.14 -0.08
N ASP A 112 12.24 -18.59 0.36
CA ASP A 112 12.37 -19.57 1.42
C ASP A 112 12.19 -18.95 2.81
N ALA A 113 11.72 -19.77 3.74
CA ALA A 113 11.63 -19.40 5.15
C ALA A 113 12.22 -20.47 6.07
N PHE A 114 12.89 -20.03 7.14
CA PHE A 114 13.41 -20.89 8.20
C PHE A 114 12.88 -20.49 9.58
N LEU A 115 12.31 -21.45 10.30
CA LEU A 115 11.71 -21.23 11.63
C LEU A 115 12.57 -21.88 12.74
N GLY A 116 13.39 -21.07 13.41
CA GLY A 116 14.28 -21.47 14.52
C GLY A 116 13.93 -20.82 15.88
N ALA A 117 12.74 -20.24 15.99
CA ALA A 117 12.24 -19.53 17.17
C ALA A 117 11.12 -20.33 17.88
N ASP A 118 10.18 -19.67 18.55
CA ASP A 118 9.20 -20.34 19.41
C ASP A 118 7.83 -20.46 18.75
N GLU A 119 7.27 -19.37 18.20
CA GLU A 119 5.98 -19.42 17.51
C GLU A 119 5.64 -18.22 16.64
N ALA A 120 4.62 -18.41 15.80
CA ALA A 120 3.79 -17.36 15.25
C ALA A 120 2.36 -17.54 15.79
N GLU A 121 1.85 -16.49 16.43
CA GLU A 121 0.45 -16.42 16.83
C GLU A 121 -0.49 -16.46 15.62
N GLY A 122 -0.07 -15.83 14.52
CA GLY A 122 -0.79 -15.77 13.26
C GLY A 122 -0.44 -16.87 12.25
N THR A 123 -0.74 -16.57 10.99
CA THR A 123 -0.59 -17.47 9.84
C THR A 123 0.68 -17.19 9.04
N ILE A 124 1.22 -18.20 8.36
CA ILE A 124 2.44 -18.08 7.54
C ILE A 124 2.18 -18.60 6.12
N ALA A 125 2.58 -17.81 5.12
CA ALA A 125 2.67 -18.22 3.73
C ALA A 125 4.11 -18.05 3.21
N VAL A 126 4.60 -19.06 2.50
CA VAL A 126 5.97 -19.14 1.96
C VAL A 126 5.89 -19.53 0.49
N GLY A 127 6.50 -18.73 -0.39
CA GLY A 127 6.51 -19.01 -1.83
C GLY A 127 7.59 -20.02 -2.24
N GLY A 128 8.66 -20.14 -1.46
CA GLY A 128 9.71 -21.16 -1.60
C GLY A 128 9.53 -22.34 -0.63
N ASP A 129 10.65 -22.86 -0.15
CA ASP A 129 10.70 -23.99 0.78
C ASP A 129 10.60 -23.52 2.24
N LEU A 130 9.94 -24.32 3.08
CA LEU A 130 9.82 -24.08 4.53
C LEU A 130 10.71 -25.04 5.32
N GLY A 131 11.71 -24.50 5.99
CA GLY A 131 12.55 -25.20 6.96
C GLY A 131 12.25 -24.80 8.40
N PHE A 132 12.68 -25.63 9.36
CA PHE A 132 12.59 -25.32 10.78
C PHE A 132 13.74 -25.98 11.57
N GLY A 133 14.11 -25.39 12.70
CA GLY A 133 15.21 -25.83 13.56
C GLY A 133 14.83 -26.12 15.01
N THR A 134 13.63 -25.70 15.43
CA THR A 134 13.11 -25.83 16.79
C THR A 134 11.70 -26.40 16.79
N GLY A 135 11.16 -26.74 17.97
CA GLY A 135 9.73 -26.93 18.09
C GLY A 135 9.04 -25.57 17.93
N TYR A 136 8.22 -25.41 16.89
CA TYR A 136 7.63 -24.13 16.52
C TYR A 136 6.11 -24.26 16.36
N ASN A 137 5.33 -23.28 16.83
CA ASN A 137 3.87 -23.26 16.63
C ASN A 137 3.45 -22.21 15.60
N ILE A 138 2.47 -22.53 14.76
CA ILE A 138 1.78 -21.61 13.85
C ILE A 138 0.31 -21.55 14.27
N GLY A 139 -0.25 -20.34 14.29
CA GLY A 139 -1.64 -20.09 14.69
C GLY A 139 -1.85 -20.20 16.20
N ALA A 140 -0.87 -19.83 17.02
CA ALA A 140 -0.90 -20.06 18.47
C ALA A 140 -1.99 -19.27 19.23
N SER A 141 -2.43 -18.10 18.73
CA SER A 141 -3.38 -17.20 19.41
C SER A 141 -4.81 -17.74 19.54
N GLY A 142 -5.17 -18.80 18.81
CA GLY A 142 -6.50 -19.42 18.90
C GLY A 142 -7.49 -19.00 17.82
N ASN A 143 -7.34 -17.81 17.24
CA ASN A 143 -8.22 -17.29 16.17
C ASN A 143 -7.45 -16.27 15.32
N PRO A 144 -6.43 -16.68 14.56
CA PRO A 144 -5.75 -15.76 13.68
C PRO A 144 -6.70 -15.21 12.60
N SER A 145 -6.33 -14.06 12.02
CA SER A 145 -7.11 -13.44 10.94
C SER A 145 -7.46 -14.45 9.83
N PRO A 146 -8.73 -14.52 9.37
CA PRO A 146 -9.12 -15.49 8.35
C PRO A 146 -8.35 -15.28 7.03
N THR A 147 -7.74 -16.37 6.55
CA THR A 147 -7.12 -16.45 5.22
C THR A 147 -8.15 -16.97 4.20
N PHE A 148 -7.74 -17.82 3.27
CA PHE A 148 -8.64 -18.50 2.34
C PHE A 148 -8.96 -19.94 2.77
N VAL A 149 -10.05 -20.49 2.22
CA VAL A 149 -10.37 -21.93 2.24
C VAL A 149 -9.95 -22.51 0.89
N ALA A 150 -9.12 -23.56 0.91
CA ALA A 150 -8.63 -24.16 -0.33
C ALA A 150 -9.69 -25.02 -1.03
N PRO A 151 -9.58 -25.24 -2.36
CA PRO A 151 -10.53 -26.08 -3.09
C PRO A 151 -10.67 -27.47 -2.46
N GLY A 152 -11.90 -27.91 -2.25
CA GLY A 152 -12.21 -29.25 -1.70
C GLY A 152 -12.17 -29.35 -0.18
N ASP A 153 -11.68 -28.33 0.52
CA ASP A 153 -11.78 -28.26 1.99
C ASP A 153 -13.16 -27.79 2.44
N PRO A 154 -13.59 -28.15 3.66
CA PRO A 154 -14.88 -27.72 4.19
C PRO A 154 -14.90 -26.22 4.51
N ASP A 155 -16.08 -25.61 4.49
CA ASP A 155 -16.25 -24.20 4.89
C ASP A 155 -15.66 -23.93 6.27
N GLY A 156 -14.87 -22.86 6.39
CA GLY A 156 -14.18 -22.47 7.63
C GLY A 156 -12.85 -23.19 7.89
N ALA A 157 -12.41 -24.10 7.01
CA ALA A 157 -11.07 -24.68 7.04
C ALA A 157 -10.02 -23.70 6.46
N TYR A 158 -9.75 -22.65 7.22
CA TYR A 158 -8.76 -21.64 6.84
C TYR A 158 -7.35 -22.21 6.86
N VAL A 159 -6.56 -21.83 5.85
CA VAL A 159 -5.16 -22.25 5.73
C VAL A 159 -4.30 -21.38 6.64
N TYR A 160 -3.63 -21.98 7.63
CA TYR A 160 -2.73 -21.26 8.52
C TYR A 160 -1.26 -21.39 8.10
N ALA A 161 -0.94 -22.45 7.37
CA ALA A 161 0.39 -22.67 6.80
C ALA A 161 0.26 -22.97 5.30
N TYR A 162 0.74 -22.06 4.47
CA TYR A 162 0.83 -22.24 3.02
C TYR A 162 2.30 -22.28 2.59
N VAL A 163 2.68 -23.32 1.86
CA VAL A 163 4.04 -23.49 1.31
C VAL A 163 3.90 -23.83 -0.17
N ALA A 164 4.24 -22.91 -1.06
CA ALA A 164 4.18 -23.18 -2.49
C ALA A 164 5.31 -24.11 -2.96
N GLY A 165 6.49 -24.06 -2.32
CA GLY A 165 7.56 -25.04 -2.45
C GLY A 165 7.34 -26.30 -1.63
N GLY A 166 8.42 -26.85 -1.08
CA GLY A 166 8.45 -28.06 -0.27
C GLY A 166 8.82 -27.84 1.19
N MET A 167 8.93 -28.95 1.93
CA MET A 167 9.44 -28.94 3.29
C MET A 167 10.94 -29.25 3.30
N ASP A 168 11.74 -28.41 3.97
CA ASP A 168 13.15 -28.72 4.27
C ASP A 168 13.29 -29.24 5.71
N PHE A 169 13.58 -30.54 5.83
CA PHE A 169 13.82 -31.20 7.12
C PHE A 169 15.30 -31.28 7.50
N SER A 170 16.22 -30.73 6.70
CA SER A 170 17.67 -30.92 6.85
C SER A 170 18.21 -30.42 8.19
N GLN A 171 17.60 -29.39 8.75
CA GLN A 171 17.97 -28.76 10.02
C GLN A 171 16.96 -29.01 11.15
N ALA A 172 15.89 -29.75 10.90
CA ALA A 172 14.81 -29.93 11.85
C ALA A 172 15.15 -30.85 13.04
N GLY A 173 16.20 -31.67 12.94
CA GLY A 173 16.62 -32.57 14.02
C GLY A 173 15.47 -33.49 14.47
N GLY A 174 15.18 -33.52 15.77
CA GLY A 174 14.05 -34.26 16.35
C GLY A 174 12.79 -33.42 16.59
N ASN A 175 12.73 -32.21 16.04
CA ASN A 175 11.71 -31.22 16.38
C ASN A 175 10.38 -31.42 15.64
N ILE A 176 9.37 -30.69 16.10
CA ILE A 176 8.02 -30.71 15.54
C ILE A 176 7.54 -29.28 15.28
N LEU A 177 7.18 -28.97 14.04
CA LEU A 177 6.44 -27.79 13.65
C LEU A 177 4.93 -28.08 13.79
N ARG A 178 4.18 -27.25 14.53
CA ARG A 178 2.75 -27.47 14.80
C ARG A 178 1.86 -26.41 14.18
N VAL A 179 0.82 -26.83 13.48
CA VAL A 179 -0.29 -25.97 13.08
C VAL A 179 -1.44 -26.15 14.07
N LEU A 180 -1.75 -25.11 14.83
CA LEU A 180 -2.67 -25.17 15.96
C LEU A 180 -4.08 -24.66 15.60
N ASN A 181 -4.98 -24.78 16.58
CA ASN A 181 -6.27 -24.08 16.67
C ASN A 181 -7.25 -24.21 15.48
N GLY A 182 -7.08 -25.23 14.64
CA GLY A 182 -7.96 -25.50 13.50
C GLY A 182 -7.35 -25.19 12.14
N GLY A 183 -6.09 -24.74 12.10
CA GLY A 183 -5.39 -24.43 10.87
C GLY A 183 -5.18 -25.62 9.96
N TYR A 184 -5.48 -25.42 8.69
CA TYR A 184 -5.11 -26.34 7.61
C TYR A 184 -3.73 -25.97 7.07
N ALA A 185 -3.05 -26.96 6.49
CA ALA A 185 -1.81 -26.74 5.75
C ALA A 185 -1.98 -27.03 4.25
N LYS A 186 -1.19 -26.35 3.41
CA LYS A 186 -1.05 -26.64 1.98
C LYS A 186 0.43 -26.62 1.62
N ILE A 187 0.91 -27.69 0.97
CA ILE A 187 2.32 -27.84 0.61
C ILE A 187 2.43 -28.32 -0.84
N GLY A 188 3.06 -27.51 -1.69
CA GLY A 188 3.08 -27.69 -3.14
C GLY A 188 3.99 -28.81 -3.63
N ASP A 189 5.27 -28.82 -3.24
CA ASP A 189 6.22 -29.86 -3.68
C ASP A 189 6.05 -31.15 -2.88
N THR A 190 5.12 -31.97 -3.37
CA THR A 190 4.80 -33.31 -2.85
C THR A 190 5.96 -34.31 -2.87
N SER A 191 7.08 -34.02 -3.55
CA SER A 191 8.25 -34.91 -3.57
C SER A 191 9.11 -34.82 -2.32
N THR A 192 8.95 -33.74 -1.54
CA THR A 192 9.76 -33.46 -0.35
C THR A 192 9.24 -34.11 0.92
N TYR A 193 7.99 -34.60 0.92
CA TYR A 193 7.33 -35.10 2.12
C TYR A 193 6.49 -36.36 1.93
N SER A 194 6.09 -36.95 3.05
CA SER A 194 5.02 -37.95 3.12
C SER A 194 3.97 -37.48 4.11
N ALA A 195 2.71 -37.39 3.66
CA ALA A 195 1.58 -36.88 4.42
C ALA A 195 0.62 -37.98 4.86
N TYR A 196 0.06 -37.81 6.05
CA TYR A 196 -0.79 -38.79 6.71
C TYR A 196 -1.93 -38.10 7.45
N GLN A 197 -3.13 -38.65 7.35
CA GLN A 197 -4.20 -38.32 8.29
C GLN A 197 -4.04 -39.21 9.52
N VAL A 198 -3.80 -38.61 10.69
CA VAL A 198 -3.55 -39.32 11.94
C VAL A 198 -4.50 -38.77 13.01
N PRO A 199 -5.69 -39.36 13.18
CA PRO A 199 -6.71 -38.82 14.07
C PRO A 199 -6.17 -38.56 15.50
N PRO A 200 -6.45 -37.39 16.11
CA PRO A 200 -7.39 -36.37 15.65
C PRO A 200 -6.85 -35.38 14.59
N GLY A 201 -5.58 -35.49 14.19
CA GLY A 201 -4.87 -34.53 13.36
C GLY A 201 -4.36 -35.07 12.01
N TRP A 202 -3.23 -34.50 11.59
CA TRP A 202 -2.47 -34.90 10.41
C TRP A 202 -0.97 -34.73 10.65
N GLN A 203 -0.15 -35.42 9.86
CA GLN A 203 1.32 -35.38 9.96
C GLN A 203 1.96 -35.33 8.58
N VAL A 204 3.05 -34.56 8.47
CA VAL A 204 3.91 -34.44 7.29
C VAL A 204 5.34 -34.73 7.75
N THR A 205 5.97 -35.73 7.15
CA THR A 205 7.29 -36.26 7.53
C THR A 205 8.24 -36.24 6.33
N PRO A 206 9.56 -36.45 6.52
CA PRO A 206 10.48 -36.62 5.40
C PRO A 206 9.99 -37.67 4.40
N ALA A 207 10.20 -37.41 3.11
CA ALA A 207 9.73 -38.27 2.03
C ALA A 207 10.12 -39.75 2.25
N GLY A 208 9.12 -40.64 2.16
CA GLY A 208 9.31 -42.09 2.29
C GLY A 208 9.41 -42.61 3.73
N THR A 209 9.22 -41.76 4.74
CA THR A 209 9.26 -42.17 6.15
C THR A 209 7.85 -42.38 6.73
N PRO A 210 7.65 -43.28 7.72
CA PRO A 210 6.35 -43.50 8.35
C PRO A 210 5.81 -42.29 9.13
N ALA A 211 4.49 -42.25 9.37
CA ALA A 211 3.81 -41.12 10.01
C ALA A 211 4.39 -40.71 11.38
N ASP A 212 4.82 -41.66 12.21
CA ASP A 212 5.36 -41.41 13.55
C ASP A 212 6.82 -40.94 13.56
N SER A 213 7.42 -40.74 12.39
CA SER A 213 8.80 -40.27 12.25
C SER A 213 9.00 -38.87 12.82
N LEU A 214 10.25 -38.60 13.21
CA LEU A 214 10.77 -37.27 13.49
C LEU A 214 11.94 -36.99 12.54
N PRO A 215 12.14 -35.74 12.13
CA PRO A 215 11.31 -34.56 12.41
C PRO A 215 9.96 -34.62 11.67
N ARG A 216 8.99 -33.77 12.04
CA ARG A 216 7.72 -33.66 11.32
C ARG A 216 7.04 -32.31 11.49
N MET A 217 6.12 -32.01 10.58
CA MET A 217 5.07 -31.02 10.78
C MET A 217 3.77 -31.75 11.13
N GLU A 218 2.96 -31.20 12.04
CA GLU A 218 1.67 -31.79 12.42
C GLU A 218 0.59 -30.73 12.64
N GLY A 219 -0.66 -31.09 12.43
CA GLY A 219 -1.81 -30.27 12.79
C GLY A 219 -2.77 -30.99 13.72
N VAL A 220 -3.60 -30.22 14.41
CA VAL A 220 -4.46 -30.73 15.50
C VAL A 220 -5.91 -31.05 15.09
N VAL A 221 -6.25 -30.86 13.81
CA VAL A 221 -7.56 -31.15 13.24
C VAL A 221 -7.49 -32.14 12.07
N PRO A 222 -8.56 -32.89 11.75
CA PRO A 222 -8.50 -33.87 10.68
C PRO A 222 -8.30 -33.21 9.31
N GLN A 223 -7.21 -33.56 8.63
CA GLN A 223 -6.94 -33.17 7.25
C GLN A 223 -6.38 -34.38 6.49
N SER A 224 -6.82 -34.62 5.26
CA SER A 224 -6.30 -35.74 4.46
C SER A 224 -4.99 -35.38 3.77
N ALA A 225 -4.21 -36.40 3.39
CA ALA A 225 -2.98 -36.20 2.61
C ALA A 225 -3.27 -35.53 1.26
N GLU A 226 -4.39 -35.88 0.61
CA GLU A 226 -4.84 -35.24 -0.64
C GLU A 226 -5.19 -33.76 -0.44
N SER A 227 -5.82 -33.42 0.69
CA SER A 227 -6.08 -32.02 1.03
C SER A 227 -4.78 -31.23 1.19
N ILE A 228 -3.79 -31.75 1.94
CA ILE A 228 -2.49 -31.09 2.13
C ILE A 228 -1.80 -30.83 0.78
N ALA A 229 -1.86 -31.81 -0.13
CA ALA A 229 -1.24 -31.76 -1.45
C ALA A 229 -2.09 -31.03 -2.51
N THR A 230 -3.26 -30.46 -2.15
CA THR A 230 -4.15 -29.84 -3.13
C THR A 230 -3.55 -28.55 -3.68
N PRO A 231 -3.35 -28.42 -5.01
CA PRO A 231 -2.90 -27.18 -5.61
C PRO A 231 -3.88 -26.03 -5.33
N VAL A 232 -3.35 -24.89 -4.90
CA VAL A 232 -4.14 -23.68 -4.64
C VAL A 232 -4.06 -22.76 -5.86
N PRO A 233 -5.19 -22.29 -6.41
CA PRO A 233 -5.20 -21.41 -7.57
C PRO A 233 -4.72 -19.99 -7.23
N PRO A 234 -4.14 -19.26 -8.20
CA PRO A 234 -3.62 -17.90 -7.99
C PRO A 234 -4.68 -16.91 -7.52
N GLY A 235 -5.96 -17.08 -7.93
CA GLY A 235 -7.06 -16.23 -7.44
C GLY A 235 -7.41 -16.37 -5.96
N LEU A 236 -6.69 -17.18 -5.18
CA LEU A 236 -6.72 -17.19 -3.73
C LEU A 236 -5.41 -16.71 -3.10
N ILE A 237 -4.28 -16.92 -3.79
CA ILE A 237 -2.93 -16.53 -3.37
C ILE A 237 -1.98 -16.54 -4.57
N ASP A 238 -1.39 -15.39 -4.88
CA ASP A 238 -0.38 -15.21 -5.94
C ASP A 238 0.82 -14.44 -5.36
N ILE A 239 1.73 -15.19 -4.74
CA ILE A 239 2.92 -14.62 -4.07
C ILE A 239 3.80 -13.83 -5.05
N PRO A 240 4.16 -14.36 -6.25
CA PRO A 240 4.98 -13.59 -7.19
C PRO A 240 4.34 -12.25 -7.60
N ALA A 241 3.05 -12.24 -7.95
CA ALA A 241 2.37 -11.00 -8.35
C ALA A 241 2.23 -10.03 -7.17
N ALA A 242 1.97 -10.53 -5.95
CA ALA A 242 1.95 -9.70 -4.74
C ALA A 242 3.30 -9.01 -4.50
N PHE A 243 4.42 -9.71 -4.67
CA PHE A 243 5.75 -9.11 -4.49
C PHE A 243 6.16 -8.15 -5.61
N GLU A 244 5.64 -8.27 -6.83
CA GLU A 244 5.78 -7.22 -7.85
C GLU A 244 5.08 -5.92 -7.43
N LEU A 245 3.86 -6.02 -6.88
CA LEU A 245 3.13 -4.88 -6.31
C LEU A 245 3.86 -4.29 -5.11
N TYR A 246 4.30 -5.13 -4.16
CA TYR A 246 4.92 -4.66 -2.94
C TYR A 246 6.22 -3.90 -3.19
N ARG A 247 7.06 -4.37 -4.12
CA ARG A 247 8.30 -3.68 -4.50
C ARG A 247 8.06 -2.30 -5.09
N THR A 248 7.02 -2.17 -5.91
CA THR A 248 6.63 -0.88 -6.50
C THR A 248 6.15 0.05 -5.40
N LEU A 249 5.17 -0.39 -4.60
CA LEU A 249 4.59 0.41 -3.52
C LEU A 249 5.61 0.77 -2.43
N SER A 250 6.53 -0.14 -2.09
CA SER A 250 7.61 0.14 -1.14
C SER A 250 8.52 1.26 -1.62
N THR A 251 8.81 1.31 -2.92
CA THR A 251 9.60 2.38 -3.54
C THR A 251 8.83 3.70 -3.52
N ASP A 252 7.53 3.67 -3.81
CA ASP A 252 6.68 4.87 -3.79
C ASP A 252 6.52 5.43 -2.36
N LEU A 253 6.28 4.56 -1.38
CA LEU A 253 6.23 4.94 0.05
C LEU A 253 7.56 5.55 0.54
N ALA A 254 8.70 5.06 0.04
CA ALA A 254 10.01 5.64 0.36
C ALA A 254 10.22 7.04 -0.25
N ALA A 255 9.50 7.38 -1.32
CA ALA A 255 9.53 8.70 -1.93
C ALA A 255 8.57 9.71 -1.26
N CYS A 256 7.74 9.27 -0.32
CA CYS A 256 6.91 10.18 0.48
C CYS A 256 7.80 11.15 1.30
N PRO A 257 7.52 12.47 1.28
CA PRO A 257 8.28 13.44 2.07
C PRO A 257 8.17 13.15 3.57
N ALA A 258 9.28 13.26 4.29
CA ALA A 258 9.25 13.18 5.75
C ALA A 258 8.40 14.32 6.33
N THR A 259 7.43 13.98 7.18
CA THR A 259 6.54 14.94 7.87
C THR A 259 6.93 15.15 9.33
N ILE A 260 7.75 14.23 9.89
CA ILE A 260 8.28 14.30 11.24
C ILE A 260 9.79 14.04 11.26
N GLN A 261 10.42 14.35 12.39
CA GLN A 261 11.83 14.06 12.68
C GLN A 261 11.95 13.61 14.14
N LEU A 262 12.99 12.84 14.47
CA LEU A 262 13.24 12.48 15.87
C LEU A 262 13.76 13.69 16.65
N LEU A 263 13.25 13.86 17.87
CA LEU A 263 13.67 14.91 18.80
C LEU A 263 14.45 14.33 19.99
N ASP A 264 15.33 15.12 20.59
CA ASP A 264 15.95 14.81 21.87
C ASP A 264 15.03 15.13 23.06
N ASP A 265 15.47 14.85 24.28
CA ASP A 265 14.74 15.13 25.53
C ASP A 265 14.40 16.63 25.72
N GLN A 266 15.02 17.53 24.95
CA GLN A 266 14.79 18.98 24.99
C GLN A 266 13.87 19.46 23.85
N GLY A 267 13.36 18.55 23.01
CA GLY A 267 12.53 18.86 21.85
C GLY A 267 13.32 19.42 20.66
N VAL A 268 14.64 19.20 20.61
CA VAL A 268 15.50 19.62 19.51
C VAL A 268 15.72 18.44 18.57
N SER A 269 15.72 18.68 17.26
CA SER A 269 15.97 17.64 16.26
C SER A 269 17.29 16.91 16.51
N LEU A 270 17.24 15.57 16.54
CA LEU A 270 18.44 14.75 16.65
C LEU A 270 19.27 14.87 15.36
N PRO A 271 20.60 15.00 15.48
CA PRO A 271 21.47 15.03 14.31
C PRO A 271 21.56 13.65 13.67
N SER A 272 21.87 13.61 12.37
CA SER A 272 22.41 12.41 11.71
C SER A 272 23.90 12.67 11.39
N PRO A 273 24.84 11.81 11.84
CA PRO A 273 24.59 10.57 12.56
C PRO A 273 24.13 10.77 14.02
N ILE A 274 23.23 9.91 14.48
CA ILE A 274 22.68 9.90 15.85
C ILE A 274 23.77 9.42 16.83
N PRO A 275 23.94 10.09 17.99
CA PRO A 275 24.86 9.61 19.03
C PRO A 275 24.42 8.25 19.60
N ALA A 276 25.35 7.32 19.77
CA ALA A 276 25.06 6.01 20.35
C ALA A 276 24.43 6.13 21.76
N GLY A 277 23.35 5.38 21.98
CA GLY A 277 22.55 5.40 23.20
C GLY A 277 21.63 6.62 23.31
N ALA A 278 21.34 7.31 22.20
CA ALA A 278 20.38 8.40 22.21
C ALA A 278 18.95 7.90 22.40
N ARG A 279 18.12 8.78 22.97
CA ARG A 279 16.67 8.59 23.07
C ARG A 279 16.03 9.54 22.06
N GLY A 280 15.31 8.99 21.08
CA GLY A 280 14.61 9.75 20.05
C GLY A 280 13.12 9.81 20.32
N HIS A 281 12.57 11.01 20.45
CA HIS A 281 11.14 11.25 20.63
C HIS A 281 10.42 11.33 19.28
N VAL A 282 9.31 10.59 19.18
CA VAL A 282 8.38 10.55 18.05
C VAL A 282 7.13 11.34 18.46
N GLN A 283 6.91 12.47 17.80
CA GLN A 283 5.72 13.30 17.93
C GLN A 283 4.90 13.20 16.64
N LEU A 284 3.62 12.85 16.78
CA LEU A 284 2.75 12.59 15.64
C LEU A 284 1.77 13.75 15.46
N VAL A 285 1.43 14.03 14.21
CA VAL A 285 0.34 14.95 13.87
C VAL A 285 -0.91 14.11 13.60
N GLU A 286 -1.98 14.40 14.32
CA GLU A 286 -3.27 13.72 14.16
C GLU A 286 -3.88 13.94 12.77
N GLY A 287 -4.50 12.90 12.21
CA GLY A 287 -5.26 13.01 10.96
C GLY A 287 -4.44 12.92 9.68
N GLN A 288 -3.17 12.52 9.76
CA GLN A 288 -2.30 12.33 8.60
C GLN A 288 -1.43 11.07 8.72
N THR A 289 -0.86 10.64 7.59
CA THR A 289 0.30 9.74 7.61
C THR A 289 1.52 10.51 8.10
N ASN A 290 2.09 10.06 9.22
CA ASN A 290 3.35 10.58 9.73
C ASN A 290 4.49 9.80 9.07
N VAL A 291 5.44 10.51 8.47
CA VAL A 291 6.54 9.91 7.70
C VAL A 291 7.84 10.28 8.38
N LEU A 292 8.55 9.27 8.88
CA LEU A 292 9.91 9.39 9.41
C LEU A 292 10.88 8.69 8.45
N THR A 293 12.00 9.33 8.13
CA THR A 293 13.11 8.69 7.41
C THR A 293 14.32 8.60 8.32
N ILE A 294 14.88 7.41 8.45
CA ILE A 294 16.04 7.11 9.31
C ILE A 294 17.01 6.15 8.60
N SER A 295 18.31 6.26 8.84
CA SER A 295 19.27 5.27 8.35
C SER A 295 19.33 4.04 9.27
N GLY A 296 19.74 2.89 8.74
CA GLY A 296 20.01 1.71 9.58
C GLY A 296 21.01 1.99 10.69
N ASP A 297 22.07 2.76 10.40
CA ASP A 297 23.07 3.18 11.40
C ASP A 297 22.48 4.07 12.50
N ASP A 298 21.60 5.01 12.12
CA ASP A 298 20.93 5.90 13.06
C ASP A 298 19.89 5.16 13.91
N TRP A 299 19.20 4.17 13.34
CA TRP A 299 18.36 3.25 14.11
C TRP A 299 19.20 2.54 15.17
N ASP A 300 20.27 1.85 14.77
CA ASP A 300 21.09 1.04 15.69
C ASP A 300 21.73 1.89 16.82
N ALA A 301 21.94 3.18 16.57
CA ALA A 301 22.43 4.10 17.57
C ALA A 301 21.40 4.43 18.68
N LEU A 302 20.10 4.21 18.48
CA LEU A 302 19.07 4.53 19.47
C LEU A 302 19.02 3.50 20.59
N SER A 303 19.00 3.96 21.84
CA SER A 303 18.59 3.11 22.97
C SER A 303 17.08 3.07 23.14
N GLU A 304 16.39 4.18 22.83
CA GLU A 304 14.93 4.29 22.91
C GLU A 304 14.37 5.09 21.74
N MET A 305 13.21 4.66 21.23
CA MET A 305 12.32 5.43 20.38
C MET A 305 11.04 5.73 21.16
N VAL A 306 11.00 6.89 21.81
CA VAL A 306 9.93 7.28 22.72
C VAL A 306 8.75 7.83 21.93
N PHE A 307 7.58 7.19 22.04
CA PHE A 307 6.35 7.67 21.42
C PHE A 307 5.63 8.62 22.37
N ASP A 308 5.68 9.92 22.06
CA ASP A 308 4.93 10.94 22.81
C ASP A 308 3.43 10.87 22.48
N ASP A 309 3.12 10.42 21.25
CA ASP A 309 1.77 10.19 20.73
C ASP A 309 1.63 8.74 20.25
N VAL A 310 0.43 8.18 20.42
CA VAL A 310 0.17 6.77 20.06
C VAL A 310 -0.29 6.68 18.60
N PRO A 311 0.38 5.87 17.75
CA PRO A 311 -0.09 5.57 16.40
C PRO A 311 -1.53 5.00 16.40
N THR A 312 -2.35 5.44 15.45
CA THR A 312 -3.74 4.96 15.28
C THR A 312 -4.08 4.81 13.79
N ALA A 313 -5.25 4.27 13.48
CA ALA A 313 -5.73 4.16 12.09
C ALA A 313 -5.80 5.51 11.35
N THR A 314 -6.04 6.62 12.07
CA THR A 314 -6.10 7.98 11.49
C THR A 314 -4.82 8.78 11.71
N THR A 315 -3.86 8.22 12.44
CA THR A 315 -2.55 8.82 12.73
C THR A 315 -1.47 7.74 12.54
N PRO A 316 -1.37 7.10 11.35
CA PRO A 316 -0.41 6.03 11.14
C PRO A 316 1.02 6.59 11.02
N LEU A 317 1.99 5.74 11.33
CA LEU A 317 3.41 6.03 11.19
C LEU A 317 4.02 5.14 10.10
N LEU A 318 4.55 5.78 9.06
CA LEU A 318 5.46 5.21 8.08
C LEU A 318 6.90 5.54 8.51
N VAL A 319 7.71 4.52 8.78
CA VAL A 319 9.15 4.68 8.99
C VAL A 319 9.90 4.12 7.79
N ASN A 320 10.48 5.00 6.99
CA ASN A 320 11.36 4.65 5.88
C ASN A 320 12.78 4.45 6.41
N VAL A 321 13.25 3.19 6.43
CA VAL A 321 14.61 2.84 6.84
C VAL A 321 15.49 2.74 5.62
N THR A 322 16.56 3.54 5.59
CA THR A 322 17.50 3.61 4.47
C THR A 322 18.73 2.74 4.72
N GLY A 323 19.22 2.10 3.66
CA GLY A 323 20.37 1.18 3.69
C GLY A 323 20.11 -0.09 2.88
N THR A 324 21.12 -0.59 2.19
CA THR A 324 21.03 -1.82 1.38
C THR A 324 21.29 -3.09 2.20
N GLU A 325 22.17 -2.99 3.19
CA GLU A 325 22.44 -3.99 4.21
C GLU A 325 22.20 -3.31 5.55
N VAL A 326 21.17 -3.75 6.28
CA VAL A 326 20.76 -3.14 7.54
C VAL A 326 21.03 -4.14 8.65
N SER A 327 21.90 -3.80 9.59
CA SER A 327 22.11 -4.60 10.80
C SER A 327 21.84 -3.73 12.01
N VAL A 328 20.84 -4.11 12.81
CA VAL A 328 20.31 -3.27 13.88
C VAL A 328 20.00 -4.06 15.13
N THR A 329 20.01 -3.36 16.25
CA THR A 329 19.32 -3.74 17.49
C THR A 329 18.02 -2.95 17.61
N THR A 330 16.93 -3.60 18.03
CA THR A 330 15.65 -2.92 18.23
C THR A 330 15.70 -2.04 19.48
N PRO A 331 15.49 -0.71 19.39
CA PRO A 331 15.43 0.14 20.55
C PRO A 331 14.21 -0.20 21.40
N ASN A 332 14.23 0.16 22.69
CA ASN A 332 13.00 0.15 23.48
C ASN A 332 12.02 1.18 22.89
N MET A 333 10.74 0.85 22.82
CA MET A 333 9.73 1.74 22.23
C MET A 333 8.70 2.20 23.28
N PRO A 334 9.09 2.98 24.30
CA PRO A 334 8.15 3.35 25.35
C PRO A 334 7.08 4.29 24.79
N GLY A 335 5.82 4.06 25.19
CA GLY A 335 4.68 4.84 24.70
C GLY A 335 3.94 4.20 23.51
N SER A 336 4.61 3.31 22.77
CA SER A 336 3.97 2.37 21.85
C SER A 336 3.96 0.99 22.49
N GLY A 337 2.79 0.43 22.73
CA GLY A 337 2.66 -1.01 23.03
C GLY A 337 1.90 -1.69 21.90
N SER A 338 1.75 -3.00 22.00
CA SER A 338 1.03 -3.89 21.09
C SER A 338 -0.27 -3.39 20.44
N ALA A 339 -1.04 -2.54 21.12
CA ALA A 339 -2.24 -1.92 20.54
C ALA A 339 -1.95 -0.89 19.42
N ALA A 340 -0.73 -0.36 19.36
CA ALA A 340 -0.26 0.61 18.37
C ALA A 340 0.41 -0.06 17.16
N ALA A 341 0.96 -1.26 17.33
CA ALA A 341 1.64 -2.04 16.31
C ALA A 341 0.89 -2.12 14.96
N PRO A 342 -0.45 -2.32 14.91
CA PRO A 342 -1.20 -2.31 13.66
C PRO A 342 -1.11 -1.02 12.82
N TYR A 343 -0.57 0.07 13.37
CA TYR A 343 -0.55 1.40 12.76
C TYR A 343 0.87 1.92 12.50
N ILE A 344 1.88 1.07 12.68
CA ILE A 344 3.29 1.37 12.39
C ILE A 344 3.75 0.46 11.24
N LEU A 345 4.35 1.05 10.21
CA LEU A 345 4.96 0.33 9.10
C LEU A 345 6.42 0.72 8.94
N TRP A 346 7.30 -0.28 9.03
CA TRP A 346 8.73 -0.17 8.80
C TRP A 346 9.05 -0.56 7.36
N ASN A 347 9.24 0.43 6.51
CA ASN A 347 9.48 0.25 5.07
C ASN A 347 10.98 0.21 4.77
N PHE A 348 11.41 -0.86 4.10
CA PHE A 348 12.79 -1.09 3.68
C PHE A 348 12.86 -1.21 2.15
N ALA A 349 12.75 -0.08 1.46
CA ALA A 349 12.63 -0.06 -0.01
C ALA A 349 13.89 -0.52 -0.76
N ASP A 350 15.06 -0.21 -0.18
CA ASP A 350 16.36 -0.49 -0.79
C ASP A 350 17.07 -1.71 -0.19
N ALA A 351 16.59 -2.22 0.96
CA ALA A 351 17.28 -3.28 1.68
C ALA A 351 17.21 -4.59 0.90
N THR A 352 18.34 -5.28 0.84
CA THR A 352 18.49 -6.63 0.28
C THR A 352 18.85 -7.65 1.35
N ALA A 353 19.38 -7.19 2.48
CA ALA A 353 19.61 -7.99 3.68
C ALA A 353 19.29 -7.15 4.90
N ILE A 354 18.53 -7.73 5.83
CA ILE A 354 18.22 -7.14 7.13
C ILE A 354 18.58 -8.17 8.18
N THR A 355 19.43 -7.80 9.13
CA THR A 355 19.76 -8.63 10.28
C THR A 355 19.44 -7.88 11.56
N VAL A 356 18.46 -8.37 12.29
CA VAL A 356 18.13 -7.86 13.62
C VAL A 356 18.88 -8.73 14.63
N THR A 357 19.76 -8.12 15.42
CA THR A 357 20.80 -8.83 16.22
C THR A 357 20.58 -8.80 17.74
N GLY A 358 19.74 -7.90 18.23
CA GLY A 358 19.22 -7.91 19.60
C GLY A 358 18.15 -6.85 19.82
N GLY A 359 17.77 -6.63 21.09
CA GLY A 359 16.91 -5.52 21.50
C GLY A 359 15.56 -5.94 22.08
N ASP A 360 14.64 -4.99 22.12
CA ASP A 360 13.25 -5.14 22.62
C ASP A 360 12.29 -5.65 21.53
N SER A 361 11.00 -5.86 21.86
CA SER A 361 9.98 -6.15 20.86
C SER A 361 9.90 -5.04 19.81
N LEU A 362 9.72 -5.40 18.54
CA LEU A 362 9.43 -4.42 17.49
C LEU A 362 7.92 -4.25 17.34
N GLU A 363 7.44 -3.06 17.64
CA GLU A 363 6.06 -2.65 17.39
C GLU A 363 5.92 -2.27 15.90
N GLY A 364 5.11 -3.02 15.15
CA GLY A 364 4.77 -2.68 13.78
C GLY A 364 5.07 -3.73 12.73
N THR A 365 4.56 -3.46 11.53
CA THR A 365 4.74 -4.30 10.35
C THR A 365 6.10 -4.08 9.70
N ILE A 366 6.83 -5.17 9.44
CA ILE A 366 8.06 -5.15 8.63
C ILE A 366 7.68 -5.31 7.17
N TYR A 367 8.03 -4.31 6.35
CA TYR A 367 7.72 -4.26 4.93
C TYR A 367 9.02 -4.15 4.11
N ALA A 368 9.58 -5.31 3.74
CA ALA A 368 10.90 -5.45 3.15
C ALA A 368 10.88 -6.40 1.93
N PRO A 369 10.12 -6.08 0.86
CA PRO A 369 9.82 -7.00 -0.24
C PRO A 369 11.02 -7.36 -1.14
N ARG A 370 12.22 -6.88 -0.81
CA ARG A 370 13.48 -7.19 -1.51
C ARG A 370 14.52 -7.85 -0.61
N ALA A 371 14.26 -7.94 0.69
CA ALA A 371 15.27 -8.32 1.67
C ALA A 371 15.15 -9.78 2.10
N ASP A 372 16.29 -10.41 2.28
CA ASP A 372 16.43 -11.54 3.21
C ASP A 372 16.43 -10.98 4.64
N LEU A 373 15.38 -11.30 5.40
CA LEU A 373 15.19 -10.85 6.78
C LEU A 373 15.64 -11.94 7.74
N HIS A 374 16.72 -11.69 8.46
CA HIS A 374 17.25 -12.55 9.51
C HIS A 374 16.96 -11.94 10.89
N TRP A 375 16.05 -12.56 11.64
CA TRP A 375 15.64 -12.13 12.99
C TRP A 375 16.34 -12.99 14.04
N GLU A 376 17.51 -12.58 14.54
CA GLU A 376 18.30 -13.34 15.52
C GLU A 376 17.84 -13.12 16.97
N VAL A 377 16.99 -12.12 17.19
CA VAL A 377 16.85 -11.47 18.49
C VAL A 377 15.98 -12.20 19.50
N THR A 378 16.06 -11.70 20.74
CA THR A 378 15.46 -12.28 21.93
C THR A 378 14.02 -11.86 22.22
N GLN A 379 13.36 -11.06 21.38
CA GLN A 379 12.00 -10.54 21.66
C GLN A 379 11.10 -10.62 20.43
N ASN A 380 9.85 -10.17 20.59
CA ASN A 380 8.76 -10.42 19.66
C ASN A 380 8.75 -9.45 18.47
N ILE A 381 8.14 -9.90 17.39
CA ILE A 381 7.69 -9.05 16.28
C ILE A 381 6.18 -8.85 16.47
N GLU A 382 5.72 -7.60 16.54
CA GLU A 382 4.31 -7.27 16.74
C GLU A 382 3.72 -6.69 15.44
N GLY A 383 3.55 -7.53 14.42
CA GLY A 383 3.10 -7.05 13.11
C GLY A 383 3.15 -8.05 11.97
N ASN A 384 2.73 -7.60 10.78
CA ASN A 384 2.96 -8.35 9.55
C ASN A 384 4.44 -8.44 9.20
N ILE A 385 4.80 -9.47 8.44
CA ILE A 385 6.13 -9.64 7.84
C ILE A 385 5.97 -9.85 6.34
N ILE A 386 6.45 -8.89 5.55
CA ILE A 386 6.56 -9.01 4.09
C ILE A 386 8.05 -8.99 3.74
N ALA A 387 8.61 -10.13 3.35
CA ALA A 387 10.04 -10.25 3.06
C ALA A 387 10.33 -11.19 1.88
N ALA A 388 11.44 -10.97 1.17
CA ALA A 388 11.84 -11.82 0.06
C ALA A 388 12.29 -13.21 0.55
N ALA A 389 12.98 -13.27 1.69
CA ALA A 389 13.26 -14.48 2.43
C ALA A 389 13.18 -14.17 3.94
N PHE A 390 12.97 -15.19 4.77
CA PHE A 390 12.81 -14.96 6.21
C PHE A 390 13.41 -16.06 7.06
N THR A 391 14.23 -15.66 8.02
CA THR A 391 14.71 -16.54 9.08
C THR A 391 14.25 -16.00 10.43
N HIS A 392 13.38 -16.76 11.10
CA HIS A 392 12.92 -16.44 12.44
C HIS A 392 13.74 -17.20 13.48
N GLY A 393 14.76 -16.56 14.03
CA GLY A 393 15.70 -17.13 15.01
C GLY A 393 16.95 -17.75 14.38
N GLY A 394 17.98 -17.94 15.21
CA GLY A 394 19.24 -18.62 14.86
C GLY A 394 19.70 -19.61 15.94
N GLU A 395 20.92 -20.14 15.80
CA GLU A 395 21.57 -21.02 16.80
C GLU A 395 21.64 -20.32 18.19
N PRO A 396 21.45 -21.06 19.29
CA PRO A 396 20.40 -20.75 20.26
C PRO A 396 20.78 -19.68 21.29
N ALA A 397 19.95 -18.63 21.39
CA ALA A 397 19.84 -17.80 22.59
C ALA A 397 18.82 -18.43 23.55
N THR A 398 19.25 -18.83 24.75
CA THR A 398 18.35 -19.36 25.79
C THR A 398 17.68 -18.22 26.56
N GLY A 399 16.37 -18.32 26.78
CA GLY A 399 15.72 -17.68 27.94
C GLY A 399 14.66 -16.62 27.67
N THR A 400 14.36 -16.27 26.43
CA THR A 400 13.35 -15.27 26.10
C THR A 400 12.44 -15.75 24.96
N PRO A 401 11.11 -15.62 25.07
CA PRO A 401 10.19 -15.94 23.97
C PRO A 401 10.50 -15.13 22.71
N ARG A 402 10.43 -15.78 21.56
CA ARG A 402 10.68 -15.23 20.23
C ARG A 402 9.46 -15.56 19.37
N GLU A 403 8.51 -14.63 19.41
CA GLU A 403 7.17 -14.84 18.86
C GLU A 403 6.86 -13.79 17.80
N ILE A 404 6.07 -14.18 16.80
CA ILE A 404 5.39 -13.24 15.91
C ILE A 404 3.97 -13.10 16.43
N HIS A 405 3.63 -11.94 16.99
CA HIS A 405 2.31 -11.63 17.54
C HIS A 405 1.34 -11.19 16.43
N ASP A 406 0.08 -11.56 16.56
CA ASP A 406 -0.93 -11.35 15.51
C ASP A 406 -1.53 -9.93 15.55
N PHE A 407 -0.71 -8.95 15.18
CA PHE A 407 -1.09 -7.53 15.04
C PHE A 407 -1.02 -7.06 13.57
N PRO A 408 -1.88 -7.57 12.67
CA PRO A 408 -1.81 -7.22 11.27
C PRO A 408 -2.04 -5.71 11.03
N PHE A 409 -1.35 -5.17 10.03
CA PHE A 409 -1.44 -3.77 9.63
C PHE A 409 -2.88 -3.35 9.31
N ALA A 410 -3.36 -2.33 10.00
CA ALA A 410 -4.77 -1.91 10.03
C ALA A 410 -4.94 -0.40 9.80
N ALA A 411 -4.06 0.22 9.01
CA ALA A 411 -4.19 1.59 8.54
C ALA A 411 -4.12 1.68 7.01
N GLU A 412 -4.40 2.88 6.50
CA GLU A 412 -4.05 3.30 5.14
C GLU A 412 -2.93 4.33 5.24
N LEU A 413 -1.93 4.24 4.36
CA LEU A 413 -0.88 5.23 4.21
C LEU A 413 -1.17 6.06 2.97
N SER A 414 -0.87 7.35 3.04
CA SER A 414 -0.94 8.26 1.90
C SER A 414 0.09 9.37 2.06
N CYS A 415 0.69 9.77 0.94
CA CYS A 415 1.44 11.01 0.84
C CYS A 415 1.02 11.86 -0.36
N THR A 416 -0.17 11.56 -0.89
CA THR A 416 -0.90 12.47 -1.77
C THR A 416 -1.16 13.75 -0.99
N THR A 417 -0.47 14.82 -1.39
CA THR A 417 -0.98 16.15 -1.10
C THR A 417 -2.21 16.32 -1.96
N PHE A 418 -3.40 16.12 -1.40
CA PHE A 418 -4.60 16.69 -2.03
C PHE A 418 -4.31 18.18 -2.17
N ALA A 419 -4.20 18.66 -3.41
CA ALA A 419 -4.23 20.10 -3.62
C ALA A 419 -5.53 20.57 -2.97
N GLU A 420 -5.44 21.46 -1.99
CA GLU A 420 -6.63 22.06 -1.38
C GLU A 420 -7.45 22.66 -2.54
N GLN A 421 -8.66 22.13 -2.75
CA GLN A 421 -9.50 22.53 -3.88
C GLN A 421 -10.06 23.94 -3.64
N ALA A 422 -10.52 24.60 -4.68
CA ALA A 422 -11.23 25.87 -4.60
C ALA A 422 -12.73 25.65 -4.78
N GLU A 423 -13.55 26.57 -4.28
CA GLU A 423 -14.99 26.64 -4.54
C GLU A 423 -15.27 27.79 -5.53
N LEU A 424 -16.05 27.52 -6.58
CA LEU A 424 -16.41 28.50 -7.60
C LEU A 424 -17.93 28.56 -7.80
N THR A 425 -18.49 29.76 -7.61
CA THR A 425 -19.90 30.08 -7.88
C THR A 425 -20.02 31.05 -9.06
N LEU A 426 -20.84 30.70 -10.08
CA LEU A 426 -21.16 31.58 -11.20
C LEU A 426 -22.55 32.19 -11.05
N VAL A 427 -22.62 33.53 -11.08
CA VAL A 427 -23.84 34.29 -10.86
C VAL A 427 -24.23 35.11 -12.08
N LYS A 428 -25.51 34.99 -12.46
CA LYS A 428 -26.10 35.81 -13.52
C LYS A 428 -26.96 36.94 -12.96
N GLU A 429 -26.73 38.16 -13.42
CA GLU A 429 -27.67 39.27 -13.24
C GLU A 429 -28.18 39.82 -14.58
N VAL A 430 -29.42 40.32 -14.58
CA VAL A 430 -30.10 40.84 -15.77
C VAL A 430 -30.79 42.16 -15.43
N VAL A 431 -30.56 43.19 -16.24
CA VAL A 431 -31.11 44.54 -16.04
C VAL A 431 -31.99 44.93 -17.23
N GLY A 432 -33.29 45.14 -16.94
CA GLY A 432 -34.30 45.50 -17.94
C GLY A 432 -34.81 44.31 -18.77
N GLY A 433 -35.80 44.55 -19.63
CA GLY A 433 -36.39 43.52 -20.50
C GLY A 433 -37.27 42.51 -19.78
N THR A 434 -37.51 41.35 -20.42
CA THR A 434 -38.39 40.28 -19.92
C THR A 434 -37.67 38.95 -19.69
N ALA A 435 -36.36 38.87 -19.96
CA ALA A 435 -35.59 37.65 -19.73
C ALA A 435 -35.23 37.52 -18.25
N SER A 436 -35.15 36.29 -17.76
CA SER A 436 -34.83 35.92 -16.40
C SER A 436 -33.40 35.38 -16.30
N GLN A 437 -32.77 35.44 -15.12
CA GLN A 437 -31.38 34.99 -14.94
C GLN A 437 -31.16 33.52 -15.37
N GLY A 438 -32.16 32.67 -15.18
CA GLY A 438 -32.13 31.26 -15.60
C GLY A 438 -32.20 31.02 -17.11
N ASP A 439 -32.41 32.07 -17.92
CA ASP A 439 -32.36 31.96 -19.39
C ASP A 439 -30.92 31.95 -19.95
N TRP A 440 -29.91 32.13 -19.08
CA TRP A 440 -28.49 32.12 -19.44
C TRP A 440 -27.80 30.86 -18.93
N GLN A 441 -26.98 30.25 -19.79
CA GLN A 441 -25.98 29.27 -19.40
C GLN A 441 -24.64 29.95 -19.16
N LEU A 442 -24.10 29.77 -17.97
CA LEU A 442 -22.77 30.21 -17.58
C LEU A 442 -21.80 29.03 -17.71
N THR A 443 -20.55 29.31 -18.08
CA THR A 443 -19.51 28.30 -18.22
C THR A 443 -18.19 28.83 -17.67
N ALA A 444 -17.51 28.00 -16.88
CA ALA A 444 -16.10 28.18 -16.52
C ALA A 444 -15.32 26.96 -17.04
N GLU A 445 -14.37 27.20 -17.95
CA GLU A 445 -13.55 26.18 -18.60
C GLU A 445 -12.12 26.25 -18.06
N GLY A 446 -11.69 25.20 -17.34
CA GLY A 446 -10.33 25.00 -16.87
C GLY A 446 -9.66 23.81 -17.57
N ASP A 447 -8.40 23.55 -17.24
CA ASP A 447 -7.58 22.52 -17.91
C ASP A 447 -8.09 21.09 -17.67
N THR A 448 -8.61 20.81 -16.46
CA THR A 448 -9.06 19.47 -16.02
C THR A 448 -10.58 19.36 -15.97
N ILE A 449 -11.27 20.45 -15.63
CA ILE A 449 -12.72 20.47 -15.43
C ILE A 449 -13.38 21.67 -16.13
N THR A 450 -14.58 21.45 -16.66
CA THR A 450 -15.47 22.50 -17.18
C THR A 450 -16.80 22.41 -16.48
N ILE A 451 -17.24 23.49 -15.84
CA ILE A 451 -18.55 23.58 -15.20
C ILE A 451 -19.49 24.43 -16.05
N THR A 452 -20.75 24.02 -16.17
CA THR A 452 -21.78 24.77 -16.89
C THR A 452 -23.16 24.61 -16.25
N GLY A 453 -23.93 25.68 -16.24
CA GLY A 453 -25.23 25.74 -15.57
C GLY A 453 -25.85 27.13 -15.61
N ALA A 454 -27.14 27.20 -15.29
CA ALA A 454 -27.79 28.46 -14.98
C ALA A 454 -27.42 28.92 -13.56
N THR A 455 -27.60 30.20 -13.26
CA THR A 455 -27.32 30.71 -11.91
C THR A 455 -28.17 29.97 -10.86
N GLY A 456 -27.52 29.49 -9.79
CA GLY A 456 -28.17 28.73 -8.73
C GLY A 456 -28.32 27.24 -9.02
N ASP A 457 -27.86 26.73 -10.17
CA ASP A 457 -27.70 25.30 -10.38
C ASP A 457 -26.53 24.76 -9.53
N ASP A 458 -26.68 23.56 -8.96
CA ASP A 458 -25.65 22.90 -8.15
C ASP A 458 -24.33 22.71 -8.90
N THR A 459 -24.36 22.65 -10.24
CA THR A 459 -23.16 22.48 -11.07
C THR A 459 -22.29 23.73 -11.16
N VAL A 460 -22.82 24.91 -10.79
CA VAL A 460 -22.12 26.20 -10.83
C VAL A 460 -22.28 27.00 -9.54
N THR A 461 -22.75 26.36 -8.46
CA THR A 461 -22.88 26.96 -7.13
C THR A 461 -22.06 26.12 -6.16
N ASP A 462 -21.13 26.76 -5.47
CA ASP A 462 -20.12 26.14 -4.59
C ASP A 462 -19.45 24.93 -5.27
N ALA A 463 -19.17 25.08 -6.58
CA ALA A 463 -18.62 23.99 -7.37
C ALA A 463 -17.17 23.79 -6.98
N ILE A 464 -16.84 22.57 -6.55
CA ILE A 464 -15.46 22.19 -6.23
C ILE A 464 -14.66 22.08 -7.54
N VAL A 465 -13.57 22.84 -7.63
CA VAL A 465 -12.71 22.91 -8.80
C VAL A 465 -11.23 22.90 -8.41
N ASP A 466 -10.36 22.43 -9.30
CA ASP A 466 -8.91 22.46 -9.08
C ASP A 466 -8.39 23.91 -9.09
N PRO A 467 -7.35 24.26 -8.30
CA PRO A 467 -6.66 25.54 -8.44
C PRO A 467 -6.15 25.74 -9.86
N GLY A 468 -6.32 26.94 -10.42
CA GLY A 468 -6.02 27.19 -11.81
C GLY A 468 -6.73 28.40 -12.39
N THR A 469 -6.54 28.61 -13.70
CA THR A 469 -7.22 29.69 -14.42
C THR A 469 -8.35 29.14 -15.25
N TYR A 470 -9.54 29.70 -15.06
CA TYR A 470 -10.77 29.35 -15.75
C TYR A 470 -11.17 30.46 -16.73
N LEU A 471 -11.48 30.08 -17.97
CA LEU A 471 -12.08 30.96 -18.95
C LEU A 471 -13.58 31.04 -18.71
N LEU A 472 -14.08 32.27 -18.50
CA LEU A 472 -15.48 32.52 -18.18
C LEU A 472 -16.24 32.96 -19.41
N SER A 473 -17.37 32.30 -19.67
CA SER A 473 -18.24 32.63 -20.80
C SER A 473 -19.72 32.44 -20.45
N GLU A 474 -20.58 32.99 -21.29
CA GLU A 474 -22.02 32.81 -21.18
C GLU A 474 -22.70 32.69 -22.54
N SER A 475 -23.88 32.08 -22.56
CA SER A 475 -24.79 32.09 -23.70
C SER A 475 -26.22 32.33 -23.22
N GLY A 476 -27.02 33.05 -24.00
CA GLY A 476 -28.37 33.43 -23.58
C GLY A 476 -29.15 34.25 -24.62
N PRO A 477 -30.27 34.87 -24.23
CA PRO A 477 -31.17 35.58 -25.14
C PRO A 477 -30.52 36.78 -25.86
N ALA A 478 -30.90 36.98 -27.11
CA ALA A 478 -30.46 38.13 -27.90
C ALA A 478 -31.04 39.46 -27.39
N GLY A 479 -30.36 40.57 -27.69
CA GLY A 479 -30.81 41.91 -27.33
C GLY A 479 -30.33 42.41 -25.96
N TYR A 480 -29.40 41.71 -25.32
CA TYR A 480 -28.73 42.16 -24.10
C TYR A 480 -27.23 42.33 -24.33
N ALA A 481 -26.64 43.38 -23.78
CA ALA A 481 -25.20 43.61 -23.78
C ALA A 481 -24.59 43.09 -22.46
N PRO A 482 -23.57 42.22 -22.52
CA PRO A 482 -22.88 41.74 -21.31
C PRO A 482 -21.86 42.75 -20.77
N SER A 483 -21.70 42.75 -19.45
CA SER A 483 -20.55 43.35 -18.77
C SER A 483 -19.30 42.47 -18.90
N GLY A 484 -18.19 42.91 -18.30
CA GLY A 484 -17.13 41.98 -17.90
C GLY A 484 -17.52 41.22 -16.63
N TRP A 485 -16.89 40.07 -16.39
CA TRP A 485 -17.01 39.33 -15.14
C TRP A 485 -16.36 40.08 -13.97
N VAL A 486 -16.94 39.93 -12.78
CA VAL A 486 -16.39 40.42 -11.51
C VAL A 486 -16.38 39.26 -10.53
N CYS A 487 -15.20 38.85 -10.06
CA CYS A 487 -15.04 37.73 -9.14
C CYS A 487 -14.55 38.21 -7.77
N VAL A 488 -15.28 37.89 -6.72
CA VAL A 488 -14.91 38.18 -5.32
C VAL A 488 -14.45 36.88 -4.67
N GLY A 489 -13.38 36.91 -3.88
CA GLY A 489 -12.84 35.74 -3.20
C GLY A 489 -11.85 34.90 -4.03
N ALA A 490 -11.67 35.26 -5.31
CA ALA A 490 -10.60 34.72 -6.14
C ALA A 490 -9.27 35.47 -5.95
N THR A 491 -8.16 34.75 -6.11
CA THR A 491 -6.80 35.30 -6.14
C THR A 491 -6.62 36.41 -7.20
N ALA A 492 -7.11 36.19 -8.42
CA ALA A 492 -7.10 37.20 -9.48
C ALA A 492 -8.24 36.98 -10.50
N PHE A 493 -8.65 38.04 -11.20
CA PHE A 493 -9.62 37.91 -12.30
C PHE A 493 -9.45 39.00 -13.36
N THR A 494 -9.99 38.72 -14.55
CA THR A 494 -10.13 39.66 -15.67
C THR A 494 -11.60 39.74 -16.10
N SER A 495 -11.91 40.50 -17.15
CA SER A 495 -13.28 40.54 -17.69
C SER A 495 -13.76 39.22 -18.29
N THR A 496 -12.89 38.23 -18.51
CA THR A 496 -13.19 36.96 -19.19
C THR A 496 -12.54 35.74 -18.53
N SER A 497 -11.89 35.89 -17.37
CA SER A 497 -11.22 34.78 -16.70
C SER A 497 -11.12 35.00 -15.19
N VAL A 498 -10.98 33.92 -14.45
CA VAL A 498 -10.69 33.91 -13.00
C VAL A 498 -9.52 32.97 -12.73
N THR A 499 -8.64 33.34 -11.80
CA THR A 499 -7.54 32.51 -11.32
C THR A 499 -7.77 32.23 -9.83
N LEU A 500 -7.79 30.95 -9.48
CA LEU A 500 -8.05 30.44 -8.14
C LEU A 500 -6.80 29.77 -7.58
N GLU A 501 -6.46 30.09 -6.34
CA GLU A 501 -5.51 29.31 -5.54
C GLU A 501 -6.24 28.31 -4.65
N ALA A 502 -5.46 27.42 -4.03
CA ALA A 502 -5.95 26.45 -3.07
C ALA A 502 -6.73 27.13 -1.93
N GLY A 503 -7.95 26.66 -1.65
CA GLY A 503 -8.81 27.20 -0.59
C GLY A 503 -9.55 28.50 -0.91
N ASP A 504 -9.42 29.04 -2.14
CA ASP A 504 -10.25 30.18 -2.57
C ASP A 504 -11.74 29.79 -2.62
N ASP A 505 -12.61 30.67 -2.12
CA ASP A 505 -14.08 30.60 -2.26
C ASP A 505 -14.51 31.81 -3.10
N ALA A 506 -14.70 31.58 -4.41
CA ALA A 506 -14.87 32.62 -5.40
C ALA A 506 -16.30 32.70 -5.94
N VAL A 507 -16.88 33.90 -5.93
CA VAL A 507 -18.16 34.21 -6.57
C VAL A 507 -17.94 35.14 -7.76
N CYS A 508 -18.16 34.63 -8.96
CA CYS A 508 -18.03 35.36 -10.22
C CYS A 508 -19.39 35.79 -10.78
N THR A 509 -19.61 37.09 -10.93
CA THR A 509 -20.87 37.66 -11.41
C THR A 509 -20.72 38.33 -12.78
N ILE A 510 -21.68 38.10 -13.67
CA ILE A 510 -21.84 38.83 -14.94
C ILE A 510 -23.22 39.49 -15.04
N VAL A 511 -23.27 40.72 -15.54
CA VAL A 511 -24.51 41.51 -15.67
C VAL A 511 -24.85 41.73 -17.14
N ASN A 512 -26.06 41.34 -17.56
CA ASN A 512 -26.56 41.65 -18.92
C ASN A 512 -27.65 42.71 -18.88
N THR A 513 -27.44 43.79 -19.63
CA THR A 513 -28.40 44.90 -19.71
C THR A 513 -29.11 44.91 -21.06
N LEU A 514 -30.43 45.09 -21.05
CA LEU A 514 -31.22 45.21 -22.28
C LEU A 514 -30.67 46.34 -23.15
N THR A 515 -30.32 46.01 -24.39
CA THR A 515 -30.03 47.02 -25.41
C THR A 515 -31.34 47.59 -25.95
N PRO A 516 -31.57 48.91 -25.89
CA PRO A 516 -32.78 49.49 -26.44
C PRO A 516 -32.81 49.26 -27.95
N THR A 517 -33.88 48.64 -28.44
CA THR A 517 -34.11 48.51 -29.88
C THR A 517 -34.15 49.91 -30.48
N PRO A 518 -33.35 50.23 -31.53
CA PRO A 518 -33.48 51.51 -32.20
C PRO A 518 -34.93 51.67 -32.68
N PRO A 519 -35.52 52.87 -32.57
CA PRO A 519 -36.88 53.11 -33.03
C PRO A 519 -36.99 52.61 -34.47
N PRO A 520 -38.09 51.92 -34.86
CA PRO A 520 -38.27 51.54 -36.25
C PRO A 520 -38.19 52.82 -37.09
N THR A 521 -37.22 52.88 -38.01
CA THR A 521 -37.17 53.93 -39.03
C THR A 521 -38.55 53.96 -39.70
N PRO A 522 -39.26 55.11 -39.75
CA PRO A 522 -40.57 55.16 -40.38
C PRO A 522 -40.43 54.67 -41.81
N THR A 523 -41.11 53.57 -42.16
CA THR A 523 -41.17 53.09 -43.53
C THR A 523 -41.71 54.23 -44.41
N PRO A 524 -40.95 54.74 -45.40
CA PRO A 524 -41.47 55.76 -46.29
C PRO A 524 -42.66 55.17 -47.07
N THR A 525 -43.80 55.85 -46.98
CA THR A 525 -44.98 55.58 -47.80
C THR A 525 -44.57 55.54 -49.28
N PRO A 526 -44.89 54.47 -50.05
CA PRO A 526 -44.52 54.40 -51.46
C PRO A 526 -45.20 55.53 -52.26
N PRO A 527 -44.47 56.25 -53.14
CA PRO A 527 -45.06 57.24 -54.04
C PRO A 527 -45.99 56.57 -55.07
N PRO A 528 -47.04 57.24 -55.58
CA PRO A 528 -47.94 56.68 -56.58
C PRO A 528 -47.20 56.36 -57.90
N THR A 529 -47.51 55.19 -58.47
CA THR A 529 -46.94 54.68 -59.73
C THR A 529 -47.24 55.59 -60.93
N PRO A 530 -46.23 56.05 -61.70
CA PRO A 530 -46.42 56.76 -62.97
C PRO A 530 -46.97 55.86 -64.10
N PRO A 531 -47.69 56.41 -65.10
CA PRO A 531 -48.29 55.63 -66.18
C PRO A 531 -47.26 55.06 -67.17
N VAL A 532 -47.52 53.83 -67.64
CA VAL A 532 -46.69 53.02 -68.56
C VAL A 532 -46.76 53.57 -70.01
N PRO A 533 -45.61 53.82 -70.69
CA PRO A 533 -45.55 54.11 -72.13
C PRO A 533 -45.80 52.86 -73.01
N PRO A 534 -46.32 53.00 -74.24
CA PRO A 534 -46.78 51.87 -75.06
C PRO A 534 -45.65 51.02 -75.65
N GLU A 535 -45.84 49.70 -75.62
CA GLU A 535 -44.97 48.67 -76.21
C GLU A 535 -45.27 48.47 -77.72
N PRO A 536 -44.27 48.34 -78.61
CA PRO A 536 -44.44 48.03 -80.03
C PRO A 536 -44.95 46.59 -80.29
N PRO A 537 -45.54 46.30 -81.46
CA PRO A 537 -46.41 45.14 -81.67
C PRO A 537 -45.67 43.79 -81.77
N ALA A 538 -46.37 42.75 -81.28
CA ALA A 538 -45.94 41.35 -81.26
C ALA A 538 -45.92 40.67 -82.65
N PRO A 539 -44.94 39.77 -82.92
CA PRO A 539 -45.05 38.73 -83.94
C PRO A 539 -45.90 37.54 -83.45
N ILE A 540 -46.71 36.98 -84.36
CA ILE A 540 -47.71 35.92 -84.11
C ILE A 540 -47.08 34.51 -84.23
N GLU A 541 -47.22 33.71 -83.15
CA GLU A 541 -47.61 32.27 -83.01
C GLU A 541 -47.34 31.26 -84.16
N PRO A 542 -46.98 30.00 -83.86
CA PRO A 542 -47.96 29.07 -83.26
C PRO A 542 -47.46 28.07 -82.21
N GLY A 543 -48.38 27.76 -81.29
CA GLY A 543 -48.23 26.78 -80.22
C GLY A 543 -48.06 25.31 -80.60
N GLY A 544 -47.72 24.51 -79.59
CA GLY A 544 -47.60 23.06 -79.66
C GLY A 544 -47.30 22.45 -78.30
N LEU A 545 -48.22 21.57 -77.87
CA LEU A 545 -48.41 20.87 -76.59
C LEU A 545 -47.24 19.97 -76.08
N PRO A 546 -47.32 19.47 -74.82
CA PRO A 546 -46.19 18.96 -74.04
C PRO A 546 -45.95 17.46 -74.23
N ALA A 547 -44.73 16.98 -73.95
CA ALA A 547 -44.48 15.56 -73.78
C ALA A 547 -43.28 15.26 -72.86
N THR A 548 -43.59 14.43 -71.88
CA THR A 548 -42.73 13.58 -71.05
C THR A 548 -41.69 12.79 -71.85
N GLY A 549 -40.49 12.57 -71.28
CA GLY A 549 -39.51 11.66 -71.87
C GLY A 549 -38.40 11.26 -70.90
N VAL A 550 -38.21 9.95 -70.78
CA VAL A 550 -37.42 9.17 -69.82
C VAL A 550 -35.93 9.08 -70.22
N ALA A 551 -35.06 8.85 -69.22
CA ALA A 551 -33.62 8.50 -69.36
C ALA A 551 -33.36 7.30 -70.30
N PRO A 552 -32.11 7.11 -70.81
CA PRO A 552 -31.25 6.08 -70.19
C PRO A 552 -29.72 6.25 -70.36
N GLY A 553 -28.96 5.44 -69.60
CA GLY A 553 -27.64 4.90 -69.99
C GLY A 553 -26.43 5.61 -69.36
N ALA A 554 -25.82 5.15 -68.25
CA ALA A 554 -25.11 3.90 -67.95
C ALA A 554 -23.59 3.93 -68.25
N SER A 555 -22.81 3.70 -67.18
CA SER A 555 -21.50 3.02 -67.12
C SER A 555 -20.24 3.84 -67.52
N LEU A 556 -19.09 3.83 -66.83
CA LEU A 556 -18.47 2.88 -65.89
C LEU A 556 -17.22 3.50 -65.21
N ALA A 557 -16.90 3.02 -63.99
CA ALA A 557 -15.56 2.83 -63.38
C ALA A 557 -14.75 4.07 -62.88
N LEU A 558 -14.03 4.10 -61.75
CA LEU A 558 -13.61 3.10 -60.75
C LEU A 558 -13.00 3.85 -59.52
N ILE A 559 -13.26 3.37 -58.27
CA ILE A 559 -12.36 3.27 -57.08
C ILE A 559 -11.68 4.56 -56.53
N ALA A 560 -11.75 5.01 -55.26
CA ALA A 560 -11.57 4.29 -53.98
C ALA A 560 -11.89 5.15 -52.72
N VAL A 561 -12.26 4.45 -51.63
CA VAL A 561 -12.07 4.74 -50.17
C VAL A 561 -13.09 5.63 -49.44
N LEU A 562 -13.44 5.16 -48.23
CA LEU A 562 -14.71 5.30 -47.50
C LEU A 562 -14.70 6.38 -46.39
N LEU A 563 -15.88 6.99 -46.25
CA LEU A 563 -16.45 7.74 -45.10
C LEU A 563 -16.78 6.78 -43.94
N VAL A 564 -16.59 7.15 -42.66
CA VAL A 564 -17.45 7.97 -41.79
C VAL A 564 -18.94 7.54 -41.74
N ALA A 565 -19.33 7.13 -40.52
CA ALA A 565 -20.63 7.21 -39.85
C ALA A 565 -21.85 6.42 -40.37
N GLY A 566 -22.53 5.73 -39.43
CA GLY A 566 -23.91 5.28 -39.60
C GLY A 566 -24.38 4.31 -38.51
N ALA A 567 -24.99 4.88 -37.46
CA ALA A 567 -25.76 4.26 -36.37
C ALA A 567 -26.48 2.94 -36.75
N ALA A 568 -26.29 1.85 -36.00
CA ALA A 568 -27.04 1.51 -34.78
C ALA A 568 -28.56 1.53 -34.96
N LEU A 569 -29.15 0.39 -35.36
CA LEU A 569 -30.30 -0.23 -34.68
C LEU A 569 -30.75 -1.52 -35.38
N ALA A 570 -31.13 -2.50 -34.54
CA ALA A 570 -31.93 -3.70 -34.80
C ALA A 570 -31.22 -4.94 -35.39
N THR A 571 -30.86 -5.87 -34.51
CA THR A 571 -31.41 -7.24 -34.59
C THR A 571 -31.76 -7.75 -33.18
N MET A 572 -33.01 -8.19 -33.06
CA MET A 572 -33.61 -8.88 -31.92
C MET A 572 -33.28 -10.38 -31.95
N GLY A 573 -33.43 -11.02 -30.79
CA GLY A 573 -33.76 -12.45 -30.66
C GLY A 573 -32.53 -13.29 -30.30
N GLU A 574 -32.52 -14.07 -29.22
CA GLU A 574 -33.66 -14.72 -28.59
C GLU A 574 -33.22 -15.40 -27.29
N ARG A 575 -34.20 -15.55 -26.37
CA ARG A 575 -34.27 -16.43 -25.18
C ARG A 575 -33.86 -15.85 -23.82
N ARG A 576 -34.76 -15.01 -23.28
CA ARG A 576 -35.14 -15.05 -21.86
C ARG A 576 -36.59 -15.58 -21.71
N ARG A 577 -36.72 -16.74 -21.07
CA ARG A 577 -37.87 -17.20 -20.26
C ARG A 577 -37.23 -17.63 -18.94
N ALA A 578 -37.70 -17.35 -17.74
CA ALA A 578 -38.98 -16.85 -17.28
C ALA A 578 -38.80 -16.29 -15.85
N ALA A 579 -39.54 -15.25 -15.49
CA ALA A 579 -40.10 -15.09 -14.14
C ALA A 579 -41.12 -13.94 -14.19
N ARG A 580 -42.40 -14.31 -14.13
CA ARG A 580 -43.53 -13.39 -14.06
C ARG A 580 -44.20 -13.60 -12.71
N ALA A 581 -44.56 -12.46 -12.11
CA ALA A 581 -45.65 -12.23 -11.18
C ALA A 581 -45.46 -12.59 -9.70
N GLY A 582 -45.71 -11.59 -8.85
CA GLY A 582 -46.37 -11.79 -7.55
C GLY A 582 -45.86 -10.93 -6.39
N ARG A 583 -46.23 -9.65 -6.34
CA ARG A 583 -46.51 -8.94 -5.05
C ARG A 583 -47.94 -9.32 -4.60
N PRO A 584 -48.43 -9.05 -3.37
CA PRO A 584 -47.82 -8.45 -2.16
C PRO A 584 -48.20 -9.17 -0.82
N GLY A 585 -47.78 -8.66 0.35
CA GLY A 585 -48.52 -8.91 1.61
C GLY A 585 -47.72 -8.92 2.93
N THR A 586 -47.96 -7.90 3.74
CA THR A 586 -47.63 -7.73 5.17
C THR A 586 -48.35 -8.72 6.10
N ALA A 587 -47.72 -9.17 7.21
CA ALA A 587 -48.27 -9.18 8.59
C ALA A 587 -47.40 -9.94 9.62
N VAL A 588 -47.01 -9.21 10.68
CA VAL A 588 -47.19 -9.50 12.14
C VAL A 588 -47.07 -10.95 12.67
N GLY A 589 -46.06 -11.15 13.52
CA GLY A 589 -46.22 -11.63 14.91
C GLY A 589 -46.14 -13.14 15.22
N GLY A 590 -45.37 -13.49 16.27
CA GLY A 590 -45.63 -14.71 17.04
C GLY A 590 -44.41 -15.44 17.63
N ARG A 591 -44.30 -15.41 18.95
CA ARG A 591 -43.39 -16.17 19.82
C ARG A 591 -43.37 -17.68 19.53
N ARG A 592 -42.19 -18.31 19.68
CA ARG A 592 -41.88 -19.26 20.77
C ARG A 592 -40.39 -19.47 20.88
#